data_AF-A0A2T5LWT6-F1
#
_entry.id   AF-A0A2T5LWT6-F1
#
_cell.length_a   1.000
_cell.length_b   1.000
_cell.length_c   1.000
_cell.angle_alpha   90.00
_cell.angle_beta   90.00
_cell.angle_gamma   90.00
#
_symmetry.space_group_name_H-M   'P 1'
#
loop_
_entity.id
_entity.type
_entity.pdbx_description
1 polymer ?
#
loop_
_entity_poly.entity_id
_entity_poly.type
_entity_poly.pdbx_seq_one_letter_code
_entity_poly.pdbx_strand_id
1 'polypeptide(L)'
;MAFPYKHFLLIGATAGIGKAMAECLVEHGAKVTAVGRRKDRLDAFVQKYGADKAQGIVFDIAETEKIPQFAKEVMEQSPDIDSIFLNAGIQQPFNLTKPETFDLQKFQYEVHVNFTSIVALTHAFLPYLKAKTSPVSFIITGTNLAIIPAATLPAYSASKTALNVYTLCFREQLRHSTDIKVIEISPPPVQTELHDYMGPAGAQLGMPIDQFTKLAYEGLLAGKDQIVIGEIQPKEIFNDVLTKRREGFEILSSKKKKKMPPIPITIITGFLGSGKTTLLLNLIPQLPPTYRLALLKNEFGDVAIDSQLAATQSISGVRELLNGCICCNLVGQLSDALAQLRDEVSPDRIVIETSGSAFPATLAMEVNRLEREHPGSFVLDGVISVVDVENWQGYEDTSYTAKLQARYTDLIILNKWEAVSERRLDECLDRLGDLDVHTACVKSDRGVVDKSVLLGIDGALFAKEVDWKSNHHHHHHEHEHEHDHDHQSEVEVLSLSLTGQTDQQTVDVSALEQLLLSASKEEVYRIKGILRASTRSPFAASSENLHDRPSSSFDSHGPPTTSYILNWAFGRWTCTPSNSLAESAHPSPVARITFILARGESAKWKKKLENGGLVQVGGEGETAELTVERLV
;
A
#
# COMPACT_ATOMS: atom_id res chain seq x y z
N MET A 1 5.43 7.13 20.93
CA MET A 1 5.62 8.25 19.98
C MET A 1 5.09 9.52 20.62
N ALA A 2 5.65 10.69 20.30
CA ALA A 2 5.09 11.96 20.78
C ALA A 2 3.74 12.23 20.10
N PHE A 3 2.76 12.74 20.85
CA PHE A 3 1.46 13.11 20.30
C PHE A 3 1.64 14.27 19.30
N PRO A 4 1.17 14.17 18.05
CA PRO A 4 1.60 15.09 16.99
C PRO A 4 0.95 16.48 17.04
N TYR A 5 -0.17 16.63 17.76
CA TYR A 5 -0.94 17.88 17.82
C TYR A 5 -0.69 18.62 19.14
N LYS A 6 -0.63 19.95 19.07
CA LYS A 6 -0.20 20.82 20.17
C LYS A 6 -1.31 21.74 20.68
N HIS A 7 -2.27 22.12 19.85
CA HIS A 7 -3.34 23.04 20.23
C HIS A 7 -4.70 22.55 19.74
N PHE A 8 -5.54 22.18 20.71
CA PHE A 8 -6.88 21.62 20.49
C PHE A 8 -7.97 22.68 20.62
N LEU A 9 -8.89 22.73 19.66
CA LEU A 9 -10.22 23.30 19.86
C LEU A 9 -11.16 22.18 20.30
N LEU A 10 -11.54 22.14 21.58
CA LEU A 10 -12.38 21.06 22.12
C LEU A 10 -13.82 21.53 22.32
N ILE A 11 -14.72 21.01 21.48
CA ILE A 11 -16.14 21.35 21.46
C ILE A 11 -16.93 20.38 22.32
N GLY A 12 -17.63 20.91 23.32
CA GLY A 12 -18.31 20.11 24.35
C GLY A 12 -17.43 19.85 25.57
N ALA A 13 -16.57 20.79 25.94
CA ALA A 13 -15.53 20.65 26.98
C ALA A 13 -16.02 20.83 28.43
N THR A 14 -17.30 21.13 28.66
CA THR A 14 -17.77 21.58 29.99
C THR A 14 -18.29 20.45 30.89
N ALA A 15 -18.35 19.21 30.42
CA ALA A 15 -18.83 18.03 31.17
C ALA A 15 -18.26 16.72 30.61
N GLY A 16 -18.45 15.63 31.38
CA GLY A 16 -18.19 14.26 30.97
C GLY A 16 -16.87 14.06 30.22
N ILE A 17 -16.95 13.31 29.11
CA ILE A 17 -15.81 12.98 28.25
C ILE A 17 -15.05 14.22 27.78
N GLY A 18 -15.75 15.25 27.33
CA GLY A 18 -15.08 16.44 26.79
C GLY A 18 -14.26 17.18 27.84
N LYS A 19 -14.79 17.29 29.07
CA LYS A 19 -14.03 17.88 30.19
C LYS A 19 -12.82 17.01 30.52
N ALA A 20 -13.02 15.71 30.71
CA ALA A 20 -11.94 14.81 31.11
C ALA A 20 -10.82 14.74 30.06
N MET A 21 -11.18 14.76 28.78
CA MET A 21 -10.21 14.83 27.68
C MET A 21 -9.49 16.20 27.64
N ALA A 22 -10.19 17.31 27.86
CA ALA A 22 -9.56 18.64 27.93
C ALA A 22 -8.51 18.69 29.05
N GLU A 23 -8.86 18.20 30.24
CA GLU A 23 -7.95 18.12 31.40
C GLU A 23 -6.74 17.22 31.08
N CYS A 24 -6.99 16.02 30.55
CA CYS A 24 -5.94 15.07 30.17
C CYS A 24 -4.97 15.65 29.12
N LEU A 25 -5.47 16.34 28.10
CA LEU A 25 -4.65 16.95 27.05
C LEU A 25 -3.73 18.04 27.61
N VAL A 26 -4.25 18.91 28.48
CA VAL A 26 -3.45 19.96 29.12
C VAL A 26 -2.39 19.38 30.05
N GLU A 27 -2.72 18.34 30.80
CA GLU A 27 -1.79 17.65 31.69
C GLU A 27 -0.62 16.98 30.93
N HIS A 28 -0.85 16.62 29.67
CA HIS A 28 0.18 16.10 28.76
C HIS A 28 0.83 17.17 27.87
N GLY A 29 0.67 18.45 28.22
CA GLY A 29 1.41 19.56 27.62
C GLY A 29 0.80 20.17 26.36
N ALA A 30 -0.42 19.79 25.99
CA ALA A 30 -1.15 20.46 24.93
C ALA A 30 -1.81 21.76 25.43
N LYS A 31 -2.06 22.70 24.52
CA LYS A 31 -2.95 23.84 24.75
C LYS A 31 -4.38 23.45 24.37
N VAL A 32 -5.37 23.87 25.14
CA VAL A 32 -6.78 23.58 24.87
C VAL A 32 -7.62 24.85 24.89
N THR A 33 -8.23 25.15 23.75
CA THR A 33 -9.36 26.08 23.63
C THR A 33 -10.66 25.30 23.86
N ALA A 34 -11.19 25.38 25.07
CA ALA A 34 -12.40 24.70 25.51
C ALA A 34 -13.66 25.48 25.09
N VAL A 35 -14.60 24.80 24.45
CA VAL A 35 -15.85 25.38 23.95
C VAL A 35 -17.06 24.71 24.59
N GLY A 36 -18.03 25.52 25.04
CA GLY A 36 -19.32 25.03 25.52
C GLY A 36 -20.23 26.14 26.03
N ARG A 37 -21.43 25.77 26.52
CA ARG A 37 -22.46 26.75 26.91
C ARG A 37 -22.34 27.28 28.34
N ARG A 38 -21.64 26.54 29.21
CA ARG A 38 -21.53 26.83 30.65
C ARG A 38 -20.29 27.67 30.94
N LYS A 39 -20.47 28.99 30.98
CA LYS A 39 -19.39 29.96 31.19
C LYS A 39 -18.63 29.73 32.49
N ASP A 40 -19.35 29.47 33.58
CA ASP A 40 -18.79 29.17 34.91
C ASP A 40 -17.77 28.01 34.87
N ARG A 41 -18.08 26.95 34.12
CA ARG A 41 -17.19 25.79 34.00
C ARG A 41 -15.99 26.06 33.09
N LEU A 42 -16.15 26.88 32.06
CA LEU A 42 -15.05 27.31 31.20
C LEU A 42 -14.09 28.21 31.97
N ASP A 43 -14.62 29.17 32.71
CA ASP A 43 -13.82 30.08 33.55
C ASP A 43 -13.04 29.29 34.61
N ALA A 44 -13.67 28.29 35.24
CA ALA A 44 -13.00 27.39 36.18
C ALA A 44 -11.89 26.55 35.54
N PHE A 45 -12.08 26.08 34.29
CA PHE A 45 -11.04 25.35 33.54
C PHE A 45 -9.83 26.25 33.25
N VAL A 46 -10.06 27.48 32.79
CA VAL A 46 -9.00 28.47 32.55
C VAL A 46 -8.28 28.83 33.85
N GLN A 47 -9.02 29.03 34.95
CA GLN A 47 -8.44 29.32 36.26
C GLN A 47 -7.56 28.17 36.77
N LYS A 48 -7.96 26.91 36.53
CA LYS A 48 -7.23 25.72 36.99
C LYS A 48 -5.88 25.54 36.27
N TYR A 49 -5.83 25.79 34.96
CA TYR A 49 -4.66 25.44 34.14
C TYR A 49 -3.82 26.63 33.64
N GLY A 50 -4.31 27.86 33.80
CA GLY A 50 -3.63 29.07 33.36
C GLY A 50 -3.96 29.44 31.91
N ALA A 51 -3.97 30.75 31.63
CA ALA A 51 -4.33 31.31 30.32
C ALA A 51 -3.30 31.00 29.21
N ASP A 52 -2.11 30.52 29.57
CA ASP A 52 -1.08 30.04 28.65
C ASP A 52 -1.46 28.69 28.01
N LYS A 53 -2.15 27.82 28.76
CA LYS A 53 -2.51 26.46 28.33
C LYS A 53 -4.01 26.27 28.08
N ALA A 54 -4.85 27.13 28.64
CA ALA A 54 -6.30 27.00 28.57
C ALA A 54 -6.98 28.29 28.14
N GLN A 55 -7.90 28.18 27.18
CA GLN A 55 -8.82 29.26 26.77
C GLN A 55 -10.25 28.73 26.86
N GLY A 56 -11.21 29.60 27.20
CA GLY A 56 -12.64 29.27 27.25
C GLY A 56 -13.44 30.12 26.26
N ILE A 57 -14.29 29.49 25.44
CA ILE A 57 -15.18 30.17 24.51
C ILE A 57 -16.62 29.69 24.71
N VAL A 58 -17.54 30.62 24.94
CA VAL A 58 -18.97 30.31 25.07
C VAL A 58 -19.59 30.25 23.69
N PHE A 59 -20.09 29.08 23.30
CA PHE A 59 -20.79 28.88 22.04
C PHE A 59 -21.79 27.73 22.13
N ASP A 60 -22.97 27.89 21.51
CA ASP A 60 -23.95 26.82 21.33
C ASP A 60 -23.88 26.29 19.90
N ILE A 61 -23.51 25.02 19.74
CA ILE A 61 -23.37 24.38 18.43
C ILE A 61 -24.71 24.17 17.73
N ALA A 62 -25.84 24.28 18.44
CA ALA A 62 -27.16 24.23 17.83
C ALA A 62 -27.43 25.47 16.94
N GLU A 63 -26.71 26.58 17.13
CA GLU A 63 -26.82 27.83 16.36
C GLU A 63 -25.99 27.73 15.06
N THR A 64 -26.39 26.82 14.17
CA THR A 64 -25.62 26.46 12.97
C THR A 64 -25.37 27.62 12.01
N GLU A 65 -26.25 28.62 12.00
CA GLU A 65 -26.12 29.85 11.23
C GLU A 65 -24.94 30.73 11.69
N LYS A 66 -24.52 30.60 12.96
CA LYS A 66 -23.40 31.37 13.53
C LYS A 66 -22.05 30.65 13.44
N ILE A 67 -22.05 29.35 13.12
CA ILE A 67 -20.83 28.53 13.02
C ILE A 67 -19.77 29.12 12.07
N PRO A 68 -20.12 29.63 10.87
CA PRO A 68 -19.10 30.20 9.97
C PRO A 68 -18.36 31.39 10.59
N GLN A 69 -19.10 32.28 11.27
CA GLN A 69 -18.52 33.44 11.95
C GLN A 69 -17.70 32.99 13.16
N PHE A 70 -18.22 32.05 13.95
CA PHE A 70 -17.49 31.45 15.07
C PHE A 70 -16.16 30.82 14.63
N ALA A 71 -16.15 30.01 13.57
CA ALA A 71 -14.94 29.37 13.07
C ALA A 71 -13.89 30.41 12.63
N LYS A 72 -14.33 31.47 11.95
CA LYS A 72 -13.46 32.59 11.57
C LYS A 72 -12.84 33.26 12.79
N GLU A 73 -13.64 33.67 13.77
CA GLU A 73 -13.16 34.36 14.96
C GLU A 73 -12.18 33.51 15.78
N VAL A 74 -12.46 32.21 15.93
CA VAL A 74 -11.57 31.28 16.65
C VAL A 74 -10.24 31.12 15.94
N MET A 75 -10.24 30.92 14.62
CA MET A 75 -9.01 30.72 13.85
C MET A 75 -8.20 32.00 13.68
N GLU A 76 -8.83 33.19 13.71
CA GLU A 76 -8.14 34.49 13.76
C GLU A 76 -7.46 34.71 15.12
N GLN A 77 -8.11 34.33 16.22
CA GLN A 77 -7.56 34.49 17.57
C GLN A 77 -6.48 33.44 17.90
N SER A 78 -6.65 32.22 17.43
CA SER A 78 -5.80 31.06 17.73
C SER A 78 -5.41 30.33 16.43
N PRO A 79 -4.60 30.97 15.56
CA PRO A 79 -4.20 30.40 14.27
C PRO A 79 -3.30 29.16 14.42
N ASP A 80 -2.78 28.90 15.61
CA ASP A 80 -1.95 27.75 15.97
C ASP A 80 -2.76 26.46 16.23
N ILE A 81 -4.10 26.52 16.32
CA ILE A 81 -4.96 25.32 16.48
C ILE A 81 -4.67 24.31 15.36
N ASP A 82 -4.31 23.09 15.73
CA ASP A 82 -3.97 22.00 14.81
C ASP A 82 -4.89 20.77 14.96
N SER A 83 -5.74 20.74 15.99
CA SER A 83 -6.74 19.68 16.15
C SER A 83 -8.11 20.23 16.54
N ILE A 84 -9.15 19.81 15.83
CA ILE A 84 -10.55 20.13 16.13
C ILE A 84 -11.22 18.89 16.73
N PHE A 85 -11.55 18.94 18.01
CA PHE A 85 -12.15 17.84 18.76
C PHE A 85 -13.65 18.09 18.97
N LEU A 86 -14.47 17.37 18.19
CA LEU A 86 -15.91 17.41 18.14
C LEU A 86 -16.52 16.36 19.09
N ASN A 87 -16.71 16.73 20.35
CA ASN A 87 -17.20 15.82 21.39
C ASN A 87 -18.68 16.02 21.76
N ALA A 88 -19.22 17.23 21.58
CA ALA A 88 -20.55 17.59 22.04
C ALA A 88 -21.65 16.62 21.55
N GLY A 89 -22.59 16.32 22.45
CA GLY A 89 -23.76 15.50 22.15
C GLY A 89 -24.72 15.45 23.33
N ILE A 90 -25.96 15.05 23.06
CA ILE A 90 -27.03 14.82 24.03
C ILE A 90 -27.68 13.46 23.79
N GLN A 91 -28.38 12.94 24.79
CA GLN A 91 -29.05 11.65 24.73
C GLN A 91 -30.42 11.76 25.41
N GLN A 92 -31.49 11.31 24.76
CA GLN A 92 -32.83 11.23 25.36
C GLN A 92 -33.53 9.89 25.06
N PRO A 93 -34.30 9.33 26.01
CA PRO A 93 -35.13 8.18 25.76
C PRO A 93 -36.44 8.57 25.06
N PHE A 94 -36.91 7.73 24.14
CA PHE A 94 -38.22 7.87 23.51
C PHE A 94 -39.01 6.57 23.64
N ASN A 95 -40.27 6.68 24.05
CA ASN A 95 -41.18 5.55 24.14
C ASN A 95 -42.26 5.64 23.07
N LEU A 96 -42.02 4.99 21.92
CA LEU A 96 -42.95 4.99 20.79
C LEU A 96 -44.24 4.19 21.05
N THR A 97 -44.31 3.39 22.13
CA THR A 97 -45.56 2.72 22.55
C THR A 97 -46.57 3.69 23.19
N LYS A 98 -46.11 4.90 23.54
CA LYS A 98 -46.90 5.99 24.14
C LYS A 98 -46.79 7.25 23.25
N PRO A 99 -47.41 7.25 22.05
CA PRO A 99 -47.26 8.33 21.08
C PRO A 99 -47.66 9.70 21.63
N GLU A 100 -48.56 9.76 22.63
CA GLU A 100 -48.95 10.97 23.33
C GLU A 100 -47.81 11.64 24.11
N THR A 101 -46.77 10.88 24.46
CA THR A 101 -45.58 11.38 25.16
C THR A 101 -44.41 11.68 24.21
N PHE A 102 -44.56 11.40 22.92
CA PHE A 102 -43.50 11.57 21.93
C PHE A 102 -43.34 13.04 21.54
N ASP A 103 -42.17 13.60 21.85
CA ASP A 103 -41.79 14.97 21.51
C ASP A 103 -40.91 14.98 20.25
N LEU A 104 -41.53 15.27 19.11
CA LEU A 104 -40.83 15.33 17.82
C LEU A 104 -39.77 16.44 17.79
N GLN A 105 -39.99 17.56 18.49
CA GLN A 105 -39.02 18.67 18.50
C GLN A 105 -37.75 18.26 19.26
N LYS A 106 -37.87 17.58 20.40
CA LYS A 106 -36.71 17.02 21.11
C LYS A 106 -35.97 15.98 20.29
N PHE A 107 -36.69 15.11 19.58
CA PHE A 107 -36.10 14.13 18.67
C PHE A 107 -35.25 14.83 17.59
N GLN A 108 -35.83 15.83 16.91
CA GLN A 108 -35.15 16.59 15.88
C GLN A 108 -33.96 17.39 16.42
N TYR A 109 -34.12 18.00 17.59
CA TYR A 109 -33.06 18.74 18.26
C TYR A 109 -31.87 17.84 18.63
N GLU A 110 -32.11 16.63 19.11
CA GLU A 110 -31.06 15.63 19.36
C GLU A 110 -30.32 15.23 18.09
N VAL A 111 -31.03 15.01 16.97
CA VAL A 111 -30.40 14.75 15.67
C VAL A 111 -29.56 15.95 15.22
N HIS A 112 -30.08 17.17 15.38
CA HIS A 112 -29.39 18.40 15.01
C HIS A 112 -28.09 18.62 15.79
N VAL A 113 -28.15 18.47 17.12
CA VAL A 113 -26.98 18.62 18.00
C VAL A 113 -25.95 17.50 17.77
N ASN A 114 -26.39 16.25 17.64
CA ASN A 114 -25.47 15.12 17.53
C ASN A 114 -24.87 14.93 16.14
N PHE A 115 -25.50 15.46 15.08
CA PHE A 115 -25.09 15.22 13.70
C PHE A 115 -24.98 16.50 12.88
N THR A 116 -26.09 17.20 12.61
CA THR A 116 -26.12 18.33 11.66
C THR A 116 -25.14 19.44 12.03
N SER A 117 -25.08 19.81 13.32
CA SER A 117 -24.13 20.81 13.82
C SER A 117 -22.67 20.37 13.69
N ILE A 118 -22.39 19.08 13.86
CA ILE A 118 -21.04 18.52 13.69
C ILE A 118 -20.60 18.64 12.22
N VAL A 119 -21.50 18.35 11.27
CA VAL A 119 -21.24 18.56 9.83
C VAL A 119 -21.02 20.04 9.49
N ALA A 120 -21.77 20.95 10.13
CA ALA A 120 -21.57 22.38 9.94
C ALA A 120 -20.20 22.85 10.49
N LEU A 121 -19.79 22.34 11.66
CA LEU A 121 -18.47 22.61 12.25
C LEU A 121 -17.34 22.09 11.37
N THR A 122 -17.40 20.83 10.92
CA THR A 122 -16.37 20.28 10.03
C THR A 122 -16.26 21.11 8.75
N HIS A 123 -17.37 21.47 8.11
CA HIS A 123 -17.38 22.30 6.91
C HIS A 123 -16.74 23.67 7.16
N ALA A 124 -17.03 24.32 8.30
CA ALA A 124 -16.51 25.65 8.60
C ALA A 124 -15.01 25.66 8.97
N PHE A 125 -14.52 24.63 9.66
CA PHE A 125 -13.11 24.55 10.07
C PHE A 125 -12.19 23.92 9.00
N LEU A 126 -12.73 23.12 8.08
CA LEU A 126 -11.93 22.39 7.08
C LEU A 126 -11.02 23.30 6.23
N PRO A 127 -11.46 24.46 5.70
CA PRO A 127 -10.59 25.33 4.90
C PRO A 127 -9.34 25.80 5.66
N TYR A 128 -9.47 26.07 6.97
CA TYR A 128 -8.35 26.53 7.79
C TYR A 128 -7.33 25.42 8.06
N LEU A 129 -7.80 24.19 8.31
CA LEU A 129 -6.90 23.05 8.48
C LEU A 129 -6.23 22.66 7.16
N LYS A 130 -6.93 22.76 6.02
CA LYS A 130 -6.35 22.50 4.69
C LYS A 130 -5.21 23.45 4.33
N ALA A 131 -5.20 24.66 4.88
CA ALA A 131 -4.17 25.66 4.63
C ALA A 131 -2.87 25.42 5.43
N LYS A 132 -2.88 24.49 6.39
CA LYS A 132 -1.71 24.20 7.25
C LYS A 132 -0.78 23.20 6.59
N THR A 133 0.52 23.36 6.84
CA THR A 133 1.60 22.47 6.39
C THR A 133 2.06 21.50 7.47
N SER A 134 1.64 21.71 8.73
CA SER A 134 1.88 20.80 9.85
C SER A 134 0.79 19.74 9.94
N PRO A 135 1.04 18.58 10.61
CA PRO A 135 0.01 17.59 10.88
C PRO A 135 -1.20 18.22 11.59
N VAL A 136 -2.40 17.90 11.10
CA VAL A 136 -3.67 18.42 11.64
C VAL A 136 -4.72 17.33 11.72
N SER A 137 -5.72 17.50 12.59
CA SER A 137 -6.78 16.50 12.76
C SER A 137 -8.17 17.03 13.06
N PHE A 138 -9.15 16.20 12.71
CA PHE A 138 -10.47 16.18 13.33
C PHE A 138 -10.56 14.95 14.24
N ILE A 139 -10.97 15.14 15.49
CA ILE A 139 -11.29 14.06 16.42
C ILE A 139 -12.78 14.10 16.70
N ILE A 140 -13.49 12.99 16.54
CA ILE A 140 -14.95 12.91 16.66
C ILE A 140 -15.33 11.87 17.71
N THR A 141 -16.13 12.27 18.70
CA THR A 141 -16.70 11.33 19.68
C THR A 141 -17.96 10.66 19.12
N GLY A 142 -17.81 9.38 18.74
CA GLY A 142 -18.87 8.47 18.32
C GLY A 142 -19.56 7.78 19.50
N THR A 143 -19.95 6.52 19.31
CA THR A 143 -20.46 5.61 20.35
C THR A 143 -20.61 4.21 19.78
N ASN A 144 -20.46 3.18 20.62
CA ASN A 144 -20.72 1.79 20.23
C ASN A 144 -22.19 1.58 19.79
N LEU A 145 -23.12 2.43 20.23
CA LEU A 145 -24.53 2.42 19.80
C LEU A 145 -24.75 2.84 18.34
N ALA A 146 -23.74 3.41 17.67
CA ALA A 146 -23.76 3.70 16.24
C ALA A 146 -23.62 2.45 15.37
N ILE A 147 -23.23 1.33 15.99
CA ILE A 147 -23.04 0.02 15.34
C ILE A 147 -24.20 -0.89 15.70
N ILE A 148 -24.49 -1.02 17.00
CA ILE A 148 -25.62 -1.81 17.51
C ILE A 148 -26.54 -0.87 18.30
N PRO A 149 -27.69 -0.46 17.73
CA PRO A 149 -28.53 0.59 18.30
C PRO A 149 -29.28 0.13 19.55
N ALA A 150 -29.53 1.06 20.47
CA ALA A 150 -30.39 0.82 21.63
C ALA A 150 -31.84 1.17 21.30
N ALA A 151 -32.76 0.21 21.48
CA ALA A 151 -34.18 0.38 21.15
C ALA A 151 -34.87 1.52 21.92
N THR A 152 -34.39 1.86 23.11
CA THR A 152 -34.93 2.94 23.95
C THR A 152 -34.40 4.33 23.57
N LEU A 153 -33.37 4.40 22.73
CA LEU A 153 -32.67 5.63 22.35
C LEU A 153 -32.66 5.81 20.81
N PRO A 154 -33.83 5.88 20.15
CA PRO A 154 -33.90 5.89 18.69
C PRO A 154 -33.25 7.14 18.07
N ALA A 155 -33.46 8.34 18.63
CA ALA A 155 -32.84 9.57 18.12
C ALA A 155 -31.32 9.56 18.28
N TYR A 156 -30.84 9.18 19.47
CA TYR A 156 -29.42 9.04 19.77
C TYR A 156 -28.74 8.06 18.82
N SER A 157 -29.29 6.85 18.71
CA SER A 157 -28.71 5.78 17.90
C SER A 157 -28.71 6.18 16.42
N ALA A 158 -29.81 6.74 15.90
CA ALA A 158 -29.88 7.19 14.52
C ALA A 158 -28.88 8.32 14.22
N SER A 159 -28.81 9.34 15.07
CA SER A 159 -27.91 10.49 14.88
C SER A 159 -26.44 10.09 14.98
N LYS A 160 -26.08 9.19 15.91
CA LYS A 160 -24.71 8.69 16.03
C LYS A 160 -24.33 7.71 14.93
N THR A 161 -25.26 6.92 14.40
CA THR A 161 -25.05 6.13 13.17
C THR A 161 -24.79 7.05 11.97
N ALA A 162 -25.57 8.13 11.82
CA ALA A 162 -25.33 9.12 10.78
C ALA A 162 -23.95 9.78 10.93
N LEU A 163 -23.56 10.16 12.14
CA LEU A 163 -22.23 10.71 12.44
C LEU A 163 -21.10 9.71 12.12
N ASN A 164 -21.27 8.44 12.47
CA ASN A 164 -20.27 7.40 12.18
C ASN A 164 -20.11 7.19 10.67
N VAL A 165 -21.21 7.09 9.91
CA VAL A 165 -21.17 7.01 8.43
C VAL A 165 -20.51 8.26 7.84
N TYR A 166 -20.89 9.44 8.30
CA TYR A 166 -20.28 10.69 7.85
C TYR A 166 -18.77 10.70 8.13
N THR A 167 -18.35 10.25 9.31
CA THR A 167 -16.94 10.18 9.71
C THR A 167 -16.15 9.23 8.80
N LEU A 168 -16.71 8.07 8.44
CA LEU A 168 -16.10 7.14 7.48
C LEU A 168 -15.92 7.79 6.10
N CYS A 169 -16.98 8.41 5.57
CA CYS A 169 -16.94 9.12 4.30
C CYS A 169 -15.97 10.30 4.31
N PHE A 170 -15.97 11.08 5.39
CA PHE A 170 -15.12 12.25 5.55
C PHE A 170 -13.65 11.87 5.60
N ARG A 171 -13.32 10.84 6.39
CA ARG A 171 -11.97 10.26 6.45
C ARG A 171 -11.49 9.80 5.07
N GLU A 172 -12.31 9.02 4.37
CA GLU A 172 -11.91 8.44 3.09
C GLU A 172 -11.72 9.50 2.00
N GLN A 173 -12.55 10.55 1.97
CA GLN A 173 -12.39 11.65 1.02
C GLN A 173 -11.12 12.48 1.27
N LEU A 174 -10.70 12.64 2.52
CA LEU A 174 -9.48 13.38 2.86
C LEU A 174 -8.19 12.56 2.75
N ARG A 175 -8.29 11.23 2.83
CA ARG A 175 -7.14 10.29 2.91
C ARG A 175 -6.06 10.51 1.84
N HIS A 176 -6.46 10.90 0.62
CA HIS A 176 -5.54 11.04 -0.54
C HIS A 176 -5.30 12.48 -0.97
N SER A 177 -6.06 13.43 -0.43
CA SER A 177 -6.03 14.83 -0.89
C SER A 177 -5.38 15.79 0.11
N THR A 178 -5.18 15.36 1.36
CA THR A 178 -4.65 16.18 2.45
C THR A 178 -3.99 15.31 3.51
N ASP A 179 -3.06 15.87 4.28
CA ASP A 179 -2.49 15.22 5.49
C ASP A 179 -3.41 15.32 6.72
N ILE A 180 -4.67 15.74 6.54
CA ILE A 180 -5.64 15.86 7.63
C ILE A 180 -6.08 14.47 8.08
N LYS A 181 -5.85 14.15 9.36
CA LYS A 181 -6.35 12.91 9.97
C LYS A 181 -7.75 13.11 10.52
N VAL A 182 -8.66 12.17 10.22
CA VAL A 182 -9.99 12.10 10.82
C VAL A 182 -10.04 10.89 11.76
N ILE A 183 -10.13 11.15 13.05
CA ILE A 183 -10.04 10.15 14.12
C ILE A 183 -11.42 10.01 14.78
N GLU A 184 -11.89 8.77 14.93
CA GLU A 184 -13.12 8.47 15.66
C GLU A 184 -12.79 7.83 17.01
N ILE A 185 -13.36 8.33 18.09
CA ILE A 185 -13.34 7.69 19.41
C ILE A 185 -14.74 7.15 19.68
N SER A 186 -14.88 5.83 19.79
CA SER A 186 -16.16 5.14 20.03
C SER A 186 -16.24 4.65 21.48
N PRO A 187 -16.92 5.39 22.37
CA PRO A 187 -17.12 5.00 23.76
C PRO A 187 -18.19 3.92 23.96
N PRO A 188 -18.07 3.11 25.03
CA PRO A 188 -19.19 2.37 25.62
C PRO A 188 -20.05 3.35 26.45
N PRO A 189 -21.05 2.90 27.24
CA PRO A 189 -21.58 3.75 28.31
C PRO A 189 -20.45 4.19 29.26
N VAL A 190 -20.38 5.48 29.58
CA VAL A 190 -19.36 6.09 30.44
C VAL A 190 -20.05 6.91 31.53
N GLN A 191 -19.55 6.82 32.75
CA GLN A 191 -20.06 7.53 33.92
C GLN A 191 -19.95 9.05 33.73
N THR A 192 -21.03 9.66 33.25
CA THR A 192 -21.10 11.07 32.87
C THR A 192 -22.49 11.64 33.08
N GLU A 193 -22.60 12.97 33.02
CA GLU A 193 -23.88 13.68 33.07
C GLU A 193 -24.78 13.40 31.84
N LEU A 194 -24.30 12.68 30.82
CA LEU A 194 -25.10 12.28 29.65
C LEU A 194 -26.30 11.40 30.05
N HIS A 195 -26.18 10.69 31.18
CA HIS A 195 -27.19 9.78 31.70
C HIS A 195 -28.10 10.41 32.76
N ASP A 196 -28.03 11.73 33.00
CA ASP A 196 -28.79 12.41 34.06
C ASP A 196 -30.31 12.25 33.91
N TYR A 197 -30.81 11.99 32.70
CA TYR A 197 -32.22 11.66 32.47
C TYR A 197 -32.69 10.39 33.19
N MET A 198 -31.76 9.55 33.66
CA MET A 198 -32.00 8.33 34.46
C MET A 198 -32.00 8.61 35.98
N GLY A 199 -31.80 9.85 36.40
CA GLY A 199 -31.67 10.21 37.82
C GLY A 199 -30.33 9.75 38.43
N PRO A 200 -30.24 9.60 39.77
CA PRO A 200 -28.98 9.32 40.48
C PRO A 200 -28.22 8.06 40.00
N ALA A 201 -28.94 7.07 39.46
CA ALA A 201 -28.33 5.84 38.93
C ALA A 201 -27.61 6.06 37.59
N GLY A 202 -27.97 7.09 36.82
CA GLY A 202 -27.36 7.37 35.52
C GLY A 202 -25.88 7.74 35.62
N ALA A 203 -25.51 8.54 36.63
CA ALA A 203 -24.13 8.98 36.84
C ALA A 203 -23.16 7.82 37.14
N GLN A 204 -23.67 6.65 37.58
CA GLN A 204 -22.87 5.45 37.85
C GLN A 204 -22.90 4.43 36.70
N LEU A 205 -23.62 4.71 35.62
CA LEU A 205 -23.76 3.79 34.50
C LEU A 205 -22.48 3.72 33.67
N GLY A 206 -21.98 2.49 33.47
CA GLY A 206 -20.90 2.21 32.52
C GLY A 206 -19.50 2.35 33.09
N MET A 207 -18.54 2.51 32.18
CA MET A 207 -17.12 2.60 32.49
C MET A 207 -16.79 3.87 33.29
N PRO A 208 -15.92 3.82 34.31
CA PRO A 208 -15.41 5.01 34.98
C PRO A 208 -14.76 5.98 33.98
N ILE A 209 -15.05 7.28 34.12
CA ILE A 209 -14.54 8.32 33.22
C ILE A 209 -13.01 8.33 33.13
N ASP A 210 -12.30 8.19 34.24
CA ASP A 210 -10.83 8.21 34.27
C ASP A 210 -10.23 7.02 33.51
N GLN A 211 -10.86 5.85 33.61
CA GLN A 211 -10.47 4.67 32.85
C GLN A 211 -10.70 4.88 31.36
N PHE A 212 -11.86 5.43 30.98
CA PHE A 212 -12.16 5.75 29.59
C PHE A 212 -11.16 6.75 29.01
N THR A 213 -10.91 7.87 29.71
CA THR A 213 -10.00 8.93 29.29
C THR A 213 -8.59 8.40 29.08
N LYS A 214 -8.09 7.55 29.99
CA LYS A 214 -6.79 6.89 29.82
C LYS A 214 -6.72 6.06 28.54
N LEU A 215 -7.70 5.19 28.30
CA LEU A 215 -7.74 4.32 27.11
C LEU A 215 -7.90 5.14 25.82
N ALA A 216 -8.69 6.21 25.85
CA ALA A 216 -8.86 7.12 24.72
C ALA A 216 -7.55 7.83 24.38
N TYR A 217 -6.84 8.33 25.39
CA TYR A 217 -5.55 8.98 25.20
C TYR A 217 -4.47 8.01 24.68
N GLU A 218 -4.41 6.78 25.21
CA GLU A 218 -3.52 5.73 24.70
C GLU A 218 -3.82 5.38 23.23
N GLY A 219 -5.10 5.31 22.85
CA GLY A 219 -5.51 5.10 21.46
C GLY A 219 -5.07 6.23 20.53
N LEU A 220 -5.16 7.48 21.00
CA LEU A 220 -4.69 8.67 20.28
C LEU A 220 -3.17 8.65 20.09
N LEU A 221 -2.41 8.26 21.11
CA LEU A 221 -0.95 8.11 21.05
C LEU A 221 -0.49 7.00 20.10
N ALA A 222 -1.31 5.95 19.94
CA ALA A 222 -1.04 4.84 19.03
C ALA A 222 -1.27 5.19 17.55
N GLY A 223 -1.76 6.40 17.24
CA GLY A 223 -1.98 6.84 15.86
C GLY A 223 -3.16 6.17 15.15
N LYS A 224 -4.08 5.54 15.91
CA LYS A 224 -5.26 4.87 15.34
C LYS A 224 -6.26 5.89 14.80
N ASP A 225 -6.85 5.60 13.64
CA ASP A 225 -7.92 6.41 13.04
C ASP A 225 -9.32 6.09 13.61
N GLN A 226 -9.46 4.93 14.25
CA GLN A 226 -10.65 4.47 14.94
C GLN A 226 -10.27 3.82 16.27
N ILE A 227 -10.76 4.39 17.36
CA ILE A 227 -10.44 4.02 18.74
C ILE A 227 -11.73 3.54 19.39
N VAL A 228 -11.96 2.23 19.35
CA VAL A 228 -13.13 1.58 19.97
C VAL A 228 -12.76 1.18 21.39
N ILE A 229 -13.53 1.65 22.38
CA ILE A 229 -13.28 1.43 23.80
C ILE A 229 -14.47 0.69 24.41
N GLY A 230 -14.17 -0.37 25.17
CA GLY A 230 -15.18 -1.21 25.79
C GLY A 230 -16.13 -1.87 24.78
N GLU A 231 -17.11 -2.60 25.31
CA GLU A 231 -17.99 -3.46 24.52
C GLU A 231 -19.42 -3.38 25.08
N ILE A 232 -20.42 -3.51 24.20
CA ILE A 232 -21.87 -3.50 24.56
C ILE A 232 -22.53 -4.88 24.36
N GLN A 233 -21.76 -5.86 23.88
CA GLN A 233 -22.12 -7.24 23.53
C GLN A 233 -20.87 -8.12 23.70
N PRO A 234 -20.95 -9.46 23.58
CA PRO A 234 -19.75 -10.29 23.53
C PRO A 234 -18.76 -9.78 22.47
N LYS A 235 -17.49 -9.63 22.86
CA LYS A 235 -16.38 -9.07 22.07
C LYS A 235 -16.37 -9.51 20.61
N GLU A 236 -16.55 -10.82 20.40
CA GLU A 236 -16.47 -11.47 19.09
C GLU A 236 -17.52 -10.94 18.13
N ILE A 237 -18.78 -10.81 18.59
CA ILE A 237 -19.90 -10.38 17.75
C ILE A 237 -19.74 -8.91 17.36
N PHE A 238 -19.39 -8.06 18.34
CA PHE A 238 -19.25 -6.63 18.09
C PHE A 238 -18.08 -6.33 17.13
N ASN A 239 -16.94 -6.99 17.35
CA ASN A 239 -15.76 -6.82 16.50
C ASN A 239 -15.96 -7.40 15.10
N ASP A 240 -16.68 -8.51 14.95
CA ASP A 240 -17.00 -9.09 13.64
C ASP A 240 -17.85 -8.12 12.79
N VAL A 241 -18.90 -7.54 13.38
CA VAL A 241 -19.75 -6.55 12.69
C VAL A 241 -18.95 -5.31 12.30
N LEU A 242 -18.13 -4.79 13.22
CA LEU A 242 -17.25 -3.65 12.95
C LEU A 242 -16.29 -3.93 11.79
N THR A 243 -15.61 -5.06 11.83
CA THR A 243 -14.61 -5.47 10.84
C THR A 243 -15.24 -5.62 9.47
N LYS A 244 -16.31 -6.43 9.35
CA LYS A 244 -17.02 -6.64 8.08
C LYS A 244 -17.61 -5.36 7.51
N ARG A 245 -18.12 -4.47 8.36
CA ARG A 245 -18.65 -3.17 7.92
C ARG A 245 -17.54 -2.29 7.35
N ARG A 246 -16.37 -2.27 7.99
CA ARG A 246 -15.20 -1.52 7.52
C ARG A 246 -14.67 -2.08 6.20
N GLU A 247 -14.47 -3.39 6.12
CA GLU A 247 -14.06 -4.09 4.89
C GLU A 247 -15.03 -3.80 3.74
N GLY A 248 -16.33 -3.93 3.97
CA GLY A 248 -17.35 -3.64 2.96
C GLY A 248 -17.30 -2.19 2.46
N PHE A 249 -17.07 -1.22 3.36
CA PHE A 249 -16.88 0.19 3.00
C PHE A 249 -15.59 0.42 2.21
N GLU A 250 -14.48 -0.22 2.60
CA GLU A 250 -13.19 -0.13 1.91
C GLU A 250 -13.25 -0.77 0.51
N ILE A 251 -13.97 -1.88 0.35
CA ILE A 251 -14.26 -2.49 -0.95
C ILE A 251 -15.11 -1.56 -1.82
N LEU A 252 -16.17 -0.96 -1.27
CA LEU A 252 -17.04 -0.06 -2.02
C LEU A 252 -16.30 1.24 -2.43
N SER A 253 -15.52 1.81 -1.53
CA SER A 253 -14.74 3.02 -1.79
C SER A 253 -13.55 2.76 -2.71
N SER A 254 -12.98 1.56 -2.71
CA SER A 254 -11.93 1.15 -3.66
C SER A 254 -12.45 0.81 -5.05
N LYS A 255 -13.72 0.39 -5.21
CA LYS A 255 -14.35 0.15 -6.53
C LYS A 255 -14.42 1.39 -7.44
N LYS A 256 -14.29 2.61 -6.88
CA LYS A 256 -14.15 3.86 -7.65
C LYS A 256 -12.70 4.32 -7.85
N LYS A 257 -11.72 3.62 -7.28
CA LYS A 257 -10.30 3.96 -7.42
C LYS A 257 -9.71 3.28 -8.65
N LYS A 258 -8.78 3.98 -9.33
CA LYS A 258 -7.80 3.39 -10.25
C LYS A 258 -7.26 2.14 -9.54
N LYS A 259 -7.57 0.94 -10.05
CA LYS A 259 -7.09 -0.33 -9.50
C LYS A 259 -5.57 -0.20 -9.42
N MET A 260 -5.01 -0.02 -8.22
CA MET A 260 -3.57 0.08 -8.08
C MET A 260 -2.99 -1.25 -8.57
N PRO A 261 -1.97 -1.23 -9.45
CA PRO A 261 -1.36 -2.46 -9.89
C PRO A 261 -0.77 -3.21 -8.68
N PRO A 262 -0.78 -4.55 -8.68
CA PRO A 262 -0.19 -5.34 -7.62
C PRO A 262 1.28 -4.94 -7.40
N ILE A 263 1.71 -4.90 -6.15
CA ILE A 263 3.10 -4.56 -5.81
C ILE A 263 3.99 -5.78 -6.13
N PRO A 264 4.97 -5.65 -7.03
CA PRO A 264 5.90 -6.74 -7.34
C PRO A 264 6.82 -7.04 -6.16
N ILE A 265 7.00 -8.33 -5.89
CA ILE A 265 7.89 -8.85 -4.85
C ILE A 265 9.04 -9.63 -5.50
N THR A 266 10.27 -9.21 -5.27
CA THR A 266 11.47 -9.97 -5.65
C THR A 266 12.08 -10.62 -4.41
N ILE A 267 12.39 -11.91 -4.47
CA ILE A 267 13.04 -12.62 -3.37
C ILE A 267 14.51 -12.80 -3.73
N ILE A 268 15.41 -12.34 -2.86
CA ILE A 268 16.85 -12.54 -2.99
C ILE A 268 17.33 -13.43 -1.84
N THR A 269 17.82 -14.61 -2.18
CA THR A 269 18.30 -15.65 -1.24
C THR A 269 19.75 -16.03 -1.52
N GLY A 270 20.36 -16.80 -0.63
CA GLY A 270 21.75 -17.25 -0.71
C GLY A 270 22.42 -17.32 0.66
N PHE A 271 23.50 -18.11 0.75
CA PHE A 271 24.27 -18.26 1.98
C PHE A 271 24.79 -16.91 2.53
N LEU A 272 25.05 -16.86 3.83
CA LEU A 272 25.68 -15.70 4.45
C LEU A 272 27.02 -15.42 3.77
N GLY A 273 27.32 -14.16 3.49
CA GLY A 273 28.55 -13.76 2.81
C GLY A 273 28.56 -13.91 1.29
N SER A 274 27.48 -14.40 0.66
CA SER A 274 27.42 -14.55 -0.81
C SER A 274 27.33 -13.24 -1.59
N GLY A 275 27.14 -12.11 -0.90
CA GLY A 275 27.12 -10.76 -1.51
C GLY A 275 25.72 -10.24 -1.87
N LYS A 276 24.64 -10.80 -1.31
CA LYS A 276 23.25 -10.31 -1.49
C LYS A 276 23.09 -8.82 -1.21
N THR A 277 23.61 -8.36 -0.06
CA THR A 277 23.52 -6.95 0.33
C THR A 277 24.30 -6.04 -0.62
N THR A 278 25.47 -6.48 -1.08
CA THR A 278 26.25 -5.76 -2.11
C THR A 278 25.50 -5.68 -3.43
N LEU A 279 24.86 -6.77 -3.85
CA LEU A 279 24.02 -6.81 -5.04
C LEU A 279 22.86 -5.79 -4.94
N LEU A 280 22.20 -5.73 -3.78
CA LEU A 280 21.15 -4.74 -3.52
C LEU A 280 21.68 -3.30 -3.56
N LEU A 281 22.81 -3.05 -2.92
CA LEU A 281 23.47 -1.73 -2.93
C LEU A 281 23.85 -1.27 -4.33
N ASN A 282 24.24 -2.19 -5.21
CA ASN A 282 24.57 -1.91 -6.61
C ASN A 282 23.33 -1.82 -7.52
N LEU A 283 22.19 -2.40 -7.13
CA LEU A 283 20.92 -2.29 -7.85
C LEU A 283 20.29 -0.91 -7.68
N ILE A 284 20.33 -0.34 -6.48
CA ILE A 284 19.59 0.87 -6.14
C ILE A 284 19.97 2.09 -7.01
N PRO A 285 21.26 2.37 -7.31
CA PRO A 285 21.64 3.47 -8.19
C PRO A 285 21.13 3.32 -9.63
N GLN A 286 20.74 2.11 -10.05
CA GLN A 286 20.18 1.86 -11.38
C GLN A 286 18.68 2.23 -11.46
N LEU A 287 18.03 2.51 -10.32
CA LEU A 287 16.60 2.83 -10.22
C LEU A 287 16.38 4.35 -10.23
N PRO A 288 15.24 4.85 -10.76
CA PRO A 288 14.89 6.26 -10.65
C PRO A 288 14.84 6.70 -9.18
N PRO A 289 15.32 7.91 -8.81
CA PRO A 289 15.28 8.39 -7.42
C PRO A 289 13.87 8.48 -6.83
N THR A 290 12.86 8.63 -7.68
CA THR A 290 11.44 8.67 -7.28
C THR A 290 10.84 7.28 -7.09
N TYR A 291 11.55 6.21 -7.45
CA TYR A 291 11.09 4.83 -7.33
C TYR A 291 11.36 4.30 -5.91
N ARG A 292 10.29 3.93 -5.20
CA ARG A 292 10.30 3.54 -3.79
C ARG A 292 10.42 2.04 -3.65
N LEU A 293 11.64 1.57 -3.38
CA LEU A 293 11.93 0.18 -3.07
C LEU A 293 11.80 -0.05 -1.55
N ALA A 294 10.94 -0.97 -1.11
CA ALA A 294 10.92 -1.42 0.29
C ALA A 294 11.75 -2.68 0.45
N LEU A 295 12.50 -2.77 1.55
CA LEU A 295 13.35 -3.93 1.86
C LEU A 295 12.85 -4.62 3.14
N LEU A 296 12.54 -5.91 3.01
CA LEU A 296 12.22 -6.79 4.12
C LEU A 296 13.40 -7.73 4.38
N LYS A 297 14.05 -7.58 5.54
CA LYS A 297 15.27 -8.33 5.90
C LYS A 297 15.02 -9.30 7.05
N ASN A 298 15.66 -10.46 6.98
CA ASN A 298 15.53 -11.53 7.98
C ASN A 298 16.45 -11.39 9.21
N GLU A 299 17.67 -10.86 9.05
CA GLU A 299 18.71 -10.94 10.08
C GLU A 299 18.96 -9.64 10.84
N PHE A 300 19.37 -9.80 12.10
CA PHE A 300 19.92 -8.76 12.96
C PHE A 300 21.41 -8.52 12.62
N GLY A 301 21.79 -7.26 12.42
CA GLY A 301 23.18 -6.82 12.17
C GLY A 301 23.40 -6.43 10.70
N ASP A 302 24.02 -5.31 10.36
CA ASP A 302 24.99 -4.44 11.03
C ASP A 302 24.40 -3.01 11.00
N VAL A 303 24.25 -2.33 12.15
CA VAL A 303 23.53 -1.03 12.24
C VAL A 303 24.07 0.00 11.23
N ALA A 304 25.36 -0.09 10.89
CA ALA A 304 26.00 0.74 9.89
C ALA A 304 25.49 0.48 8.45
N ILE A 305 25.34 -0.79 8.05
CA ILE A 305 24.85 -1.17 6.71
C ILE A 305 23.35 -0.89 6.60
N ASP A 306 22.58 -1.16 7.66
CA ASP A 306 21.14 -0.87 7.68
C ASP A 306 20.88 0.64 7.67
N SER A 307 21.73 1.44 8.33
CA SER A 307 21.71 2.91 8.21
C SER A 307 22.07 3.38 6.81
N GLN A 308 23.02 2.74 6.13
CA GLN A 308 23.37 3.08 4.74
C GLN A 308 22.24 2.75 3.77
N LEU A 309 21.59 1.59 3.94
CA LEU A 309 20.43 1.20 3.15
C LEU A 309 19.26 2.15 3.40
N ALA A 310 18.94 2.45 4.67
CA ALA A 310 17.87 3.38 5.03
C ALA A 310 18.16 4.84 4.65
N ALA A 311 19.43 5.25 4.58
CA ALA A 311 19.83 6.59 4.14
C ALA A 311 19.76 6.78 2.61
N THR A 312 19.61 5.69 1.85
CA THR A 312 19.52 5.78 0.40
C THR A 312 18.12 6.24 -0.01
N GLN A 313 18.02 7.37 -0.73
CA GLN A 313 16.75 8.06 -1.01
C GLN A 313 15.70 7.21 -1.75
N SER A 314 16.13 6.21 -2.53
CA SER A 314 15.27 5.30 -3.29
C SER A 314 14.84 4.05 -2.49
N ILE A 315 15.41 3.80 -1.31
CA ILE A 315 14.87 2.82 -0.37
C ILE A 315 13.89 3.53 0.55
N SER A 316 12.63 3.11 0.50
CA SER A 316 11.57 3.57 1.40
C SER A 316 11.16 2.44 2.32
N GLY A 317 11.33 2.62 3.63
CA GLY A 317 10.93 1.64 4.63
C GLY A 317 11.81 0.38 4.61
N VAL A 318 12.81 0.34 5.49
CA VAL A 318 13.54 -0.89 5.82
C VAL A 318 12.88 -1.50 7.04
N ARG A 319 12.47 -2.77 6.95
CA ARG A 319 11.83 -3.47 8.07
C ARG A 319 12.48 -4.81 8.36
N GLU A 320 12.75 -5.02 9.64
CA GLU A 320 13.22 -6.29 10.19
C GLU A 320 12.05 -7.09 10.76
N LEU A 321 12.05 -8.40 10.51
CA LEU A 321 11.13 -9.33 11.16
C LEU A 321 11.71 -9.78 12.50
N LEU A 322 11.14 -9.28 13.58
CA LEU A 322 11.53 -9.67 14.93
C LEU A 322 10.90 -11.04 15.25
N ASN A 323 11.76 -12.06 15.46
CA ASN A 323 11.50 -13.40 16.02
C ASN A 323 11.60 -14.61 15.06
N GLY A 324 12.74 -14.85 14.40
CA GLY A 324 13.05 -16.12 13.73
C GLY A 324 13.29 -15.99 12.22
N CYS A 325 13.92 -16.99 11.60
CA CYS A 325 14.21 -16.92 10.17
C CYS A 325 12.93 -16.80 9.33
N ILE A 326 12.95 -16.00 8.26
CA ILE A 326 11.87 -15.84 7.27
C ILE A 326 11.44 -17.22 6.73
N CYS A 327 12.35 -18.19 6.67
CA CYS A 327 12.07 -19.58 6.30
C CYS A 327 11.47 -20.46 7.41
N CYS A 328 11.51 -20.02 8.67
CA CYS A 328 11.03 -20.76 9.85
C CYS A 328 9.78 -20.13 10.50
N ASN A 329 9.48 -18.86 10.19
CA ASN A 329 8.34 -18.15 10.74
C ASN A 329 7.07 -18.42 9.93
N LEU A 330 6.02 -18.79 10.67
CA LEU A 330 4.67 -19.05 10.17
C LEU A 330 4.21 -17.90 9.24
N VAL A 331 3.80 -18.27 8.03
CA VAL A 331 2.69 -17.78 7.19
C VAL A 331 1.98 -16.48 7.63
N GLY A 332 1.59 -16.33 8.90
CA GLY A 332 0.96 -15.09 9.42
C GLY A 332 1.88 -13.86 9.50
N GLN A 333 3.15 -14.01 9.88
CA GLN A 333 4.03 -12.84 10.13
C GLN A 333 4.47 -12.13 8.85
N LEU A 334 4.65 -12.87 7.75
CA LEU A 334 4.99 -12.28 6.45
C LEU A 334 3.81 -11.47 5.89
N SER A 335 2.58 -11.99 6.02
CA SER A 335 1.37 -11.31 5.59
C SER A 335 1.20 -9.95 6.28
N ASP A 336 1.33 -9.91 7.61
CA ASP A 336 1.21 -8.68 8.40
C ASP A 336 2.29 -7.66 8.02
N ALA A 337 3.54 -8.11 7.83
CA ALA A 337 4.64 -7.23 7.44
C ALA A 337 4.45 -6.63 6.05
N LEU A 338 4.02 -7.44 5.07
CA LEU A 338 3.71 -6.99 3.72
C LEU A 338 2.51 -6.03 3.69
N ALA A 339 1.44 -6.34 4.43
CA ALA A 339 0.26 -5.50 4.55
C ALA A 339 0.60 -4.12 5.14
N GLN A 340 1.40 -4.10 6.21
CA GLN A 340 1.83 -2.84 6.81
C GLN A 340 2.78 -2.05 5.90
N LEU A 341 3.73 -2.68 5.20
CA LEU A 341 4.57 -1.99 4.21
C LEU A 341 3.70 -1.35 3.12
N ARG A 342 2.71 -2.07 2.61
CA ARG A 342 1.74 -1.53 1.63
C ARG A 342 0.99 -0.32 2.19
N ASP A 343 0.46 -0.42 3.41
CA ASP A 343 -0.48 0.56 3.95
C ASP A 343 0.19 1.81 4.55
N GLU A 344 1.40 1.67 5.10
CA GLU A 344 2.15 2.76 5.74
C GLU A 344 3.20 3.40 4.82
N VAL A 345 3.91 2.59 4.03
CA VAL A 345 5.02 3.05 3.17
C VAL A 345 4.56 3.23 1.72
N SER A 346 3.61 2.40 1.28
CA SER A 346 3.09 2.33 -0.10
C SER A 346 4.20 2.22 -1.16
N PRO A 347 5.11 1.23 -1.07
CA PRO A 347 6.23 1.10 -1.99
C PRO A 347 5.79 0.76 -3.42
N ASP A 348 6.66 1.07 -4.39
CA ASP A 348 6.47 0.64 -5.78
C ASP A 348 6.89 -0.83 -5.98
N ARG A 349 7.81 -1.33 -5.16
CA ARG A 349 8.30 -2.72 -5.16
C ARG A 349 8.79 -3.12 -3.79
N ILE A 350 8.64 -4.41 -3.46
CA ILE A 350 9.22 -5.00 -2.25
C ILE A 350 10.31 -5.98 -2.65
N VAL A 351 11.46 -5.91 -1.97
CA VAL A 351 12.49 -6.93 -2.04
C VAL A 351 12.59 -7.63 -0.70
N ILE A 352 12.54 -8.97 -0.73
CA ILE A 352 12.71 -9.80 0.45
C ILE A 352 14.12 -10.38 0.41
N GLU A 353 14.97 -9.95 1.33
CA GLU A 353 16.29 -10.54 1.54
C GLU A 353 16.21 -11.61 2.62
N THR A 354 16.57 -12.85 2.26
CA THR A 354 16.62 -13.96 3.20
C THR A 354 18.04 -14.42 3.47
N SER A 355 18.29 -14.87 4.70
CA SER A 355 19.56 -15.45 5.10
C SER A 355 19.53 -16.99 5.11
N GLY A 356 20.70 -17.58 4.83
CA GLY A 356 20.87 -19.04 4.77
C GLY A 356 20.32 -19.68 3.49
N SER A 357 20.79 -20.90 3.17
CA SER A 357 20.23 -21.73 2.11
C SER A 357 18.98 -22.45 2.60
N ALA A 358 17.94 -21.70 2.92
CA ALA A 358 16.62 -22.27 3.00
C ALA A 358 15.98 -22.01 1.65
N PHE A 359 15.80 -23.07 0.88
CA PHE A 359 15.25 -22.95 -0.46
C PHE A 359 14.01 -22.03 -0.46
N PRO A 360 13.96 -21.03 -1.36
CA PRO A 360 13.02 -19.91 -1.30
C PRO A 360 11.56 -20.30 -1.57
N ALA A 361 11.31 -21.58 -1.86
CA ALA A 361 10.00 -22.14 -2.19
C ALA A 361 8.92 -21.74 -1.17
N THR A 362 9.19 -21.82 0.14
CA THR A 362 8.20 -21.48 1.16
C THR A 362 7.71 -20.03 1.03
N LEU A 363 8.60 -19.10 0.66
CA LEU A 363 8.26 -17.69 0.53
C LEU A 363 7.58 -17.39 -0.80
N ALA A 364 8.07 -17.98 -1.88
CA ALA A 364 7.41 -17.89 -3.16
C ALA A 364 5.97 -18.43 -3.08
N MET A 365 5.78 -19.58 -2.44
CA MET A 365 4.47 -20.17 -2.19
C MET A 365 3.58 -19.28 -1.32
N GLU A 366 4.17 -18.61 -0.33
CA GLU A 366 3.44 -17.71 0.56
C GLU A 366 2.99 -16.43 -0.16
N VAL A 367 3.86 -15.81 -0.96
CA VAL A 367 3.48 -14.68 -1.82
C VAL A 367 2.36 -15.09 -2.79
N ASN A 368 2.47 -16.25 -3.43
CA ASN A 368 1.43 -16.77 -4.32
C ASN A 368 0.12 -17.10 -3.57
N ARG A 369 0.19 -17.49 -2.30
CA ARG A 369 -0.99 -17.68 -1.45
C ARG A 369 -1.67 -16.34 -1.17
N LEU A 370 -0.90 -15.32 -0.79
CA LEU A 370 -1.41 -13.97 -0.54
C LEU A 370 -2.02 -13.34 -1.79
N GLU A 371 -1.43 -13.55 -2.96
CA GLU A 371 -2.02 -13.13 -4.23
C GLU A 371 -3.39 -13.79 -4.48
N ARG A 372 -3.55 -15.08 -4.16
CA ARG A 372 -4.84 -15.79 -4.28
C ARG A 372 -5.88 -15.33 -3.26
N GLU A 373 -5.46 -15.11 -2.01
CA GLU A 373 -6.35 -14.64 -0.93
C GLU A 373 -6.77 -13.17 -1.14
N HIS A 374 -5.86 -12.34 -1.68
CA HIS A 374 -6.07 -10.91 -1.89
C HIS A 374 -5.65 -10.50 -3.32
N PRO A 375 -6.44 -10.85 -4.36
CA PRO A 375 -6.09 -10.59 -5.75
C PRO A 375 -5.79 -9.11 -6.04
N GLY A 376 -4.63 -8.85 -6.63
CA GLY A 376 -4.18 -7.51 -7.00
C GLY A 376 -3.44 -6.74 -5.89
N SER A 377 -3.15 -7.37 -4.75
CA SER A 377 -2.34 -6.76 -3.69
C SER A 377 -0.82 -6.87 -3.95
N PHE A 378 -0.36 -8.09 -4.22
CA PHE A 378 1.04 -8.43 -4.47
C PHE A 378 1.14 -9.38 -5.66
N VAL A 379 2.32 -9.41 -6.28
CA VAL A 379 2.66 -10.40 -7.32
C VAL A 379 4.12 -10.81 -7.17
N LEU A 380 4.43 -12.10 -7.30
CA LEU A 380 5.81 -12.58 -7.28
C LEU A 380 6.49 -12.23 -8.61
N ASP A 381 7.50 -11.35 -8.58
CA ASP A 381 8.29 -10.98 -9.77
C ASP A 381 9.39 -12.00 -10.08
N GLY A 382 10.04 -12.56 -9.06
CA GLY A 382 11.07 -13.56 -9.26
C GLY A 382 11.85 -13.90 -7.99
N VAL A 383 12.55 -15.03 -8.07
CA VAL A 383 13.34 -15.61 -7.00
C VAL A 383 14.78 -15.77 -7.48
N ILE A 384 15.69 -15.07 -6.82
CA ILE A 384 17.09 -14.95 -7.20
C ILE A 384 17.96 -15.55 -6.10
N SER A 385 18.82 -16.49 -6.46
CA SER A 385 19.80 -17.10 -5.54
C SER A 385 21.20 -16.57 -5.84
N VAL A 386 21.88 -16.03 -4.83
CA VAL A 386 23.25 -15.52 -4.95
C VAL A 386 24.22 -16.56 -4.39
N VAL A 387 25.09 -17.07 -5.26
CA VAL A 387 26.08 -18.11 -4.97
C VAL A 387 27.47 -17.50 -4.93
N ASP A 388 28.19 -17.76 -3.84
CA ASP A 388 29.60 -17.44 -3.70
C ASP A 388 30.44 -18.52 -4.38
N VAL A 389 30.94 -18.27 -5.58
CA VAL A 389 31.70 -19.27 -6.36
C VAL A 389 32.99 -19.68 -5.65
N GLU A 390 33.59 -18.81 -4.83
CA GLU A 390 34.80 -19.13 -4.07
C GLU A 390 34.49 -20.19 -3.01
N ASN A 391 33.44 -19.97 -2.22
CA ASN A 391 33.21 -20.73 -0.98
C ASN A 391 32.15 -21.85 -1.11
N TRP A 392 31.33 -21.86 -2.17
CA TRP A 392 30.20 -22.78 -2.27
C TRP A 392 30.60 -24.22 -2.64
N GLN A 393 30.33 -25.18 -1.75
CA GLN A 393 30.79 -26.57 -1.88
C GLN A 393 29.78 -27.54 -2.51
N GLY A 394 28.59 -27.05 -2.89
CA GLY A 394 27.48 -27.89 -3.32
C GLY A 394 26.28 -27.81 -2.38
N TYR A 395 25.19 -28.48 -2.77
CA TYR A 395 24.02 -28.65 -1.92
C TYR A 395 24.27 -29.74 -0.86
N GLU A 396 23.94 -29.47 0.40
CA GLU A 396 24.01 -30.48 1.48
C GLU A 396 22.94 -31.58 1.30
N ASP A 397 21.79 -31.23 0.75
CA ASP A 397 20.68 -32.14 0.46
C ASP A 397 20.37 -32.15 -1.05
N THR A 398 20.41 -33.34 -1.66
CA THR A 398 20.03 -33.59 -3.06
C THR A 398 18.76 -34.45 -3.18
N SER A 399 17.99 -34.54 -2.10
CA SER A 399 16.71 -35.24 -2.04
C SER A 399 15.71 -34.72 -3.08
N TYR A 400 14.69 -35.53 -3.37
CA TYR A 400 13.58 -35.11 -4.21
C TYR A 400 12.95 -33.77 -3.76
N THR A 401 12.89 -33.54 -2.44
CA THR A 401 12.38 -32.30 -1.86
C THR A 401 13.29 -31.12 -2.19
N ALA A 402 14.61 -31.27 -2.06
CA ALA A 402 15.58 -30.23 -2.44
C ALA A 402 15.47 -29.89 -3.94
N LYS A 403 15.30 -30.89 -4.81
CA LYS A 403 15.05 -30.68 -6.24
C LYS A 403 13.75 -29.91 -6.50
N LEU A 404 12.66 -30.28 -5.83
CA LEU A 404 11.37 -29.60 -5.98
C LEU A 404 11.44 -28.14 -5.52
N GLN A 405 12.20 -27.87 -4.45
CA GLN A 405 12.39 -26.52 -3.93
C GLN A 405 13.34 -25.69 -4.80
N ALA A 406 14.37 -26.29 -5.39
CA ALA A 406 15.27 -25.61 -6.33
C ALA A 406 14.54 -25.13 -7.59
N ARG A 407 13.47 -25.81 -8.02
CA ARG A 407 12.62 -25.36 -9.15
C ARG A 407 11.92 -24.02 -8.93
N TYR A 408 11.84 -23.54 -7.69
CA TYR A 408 11.31 -22.20 -7.37
C TYR A 408 12.35 -21.09 -7.54
N THR A 409 13.63 -21.43 -7.75
CA THR A 409 14.67 -20.45 -8.08
C THR A 409 14.60 -20.17 -9.57
N ASP A 410 14.46 -18.90 -9.91
CA ASP A 410 14.37 -18.47 -11.30
C ASP A 410 15.74 -18.13 -11.88
N LEU A 411 16.59 -17.47 -11.08
CA LEU A 411 17.93 -17.02 -11.47
C LEU A 411 18.97 -17.35 -10.40
N ILE A 412 20.13 -17.83 -10.82
CA ILE A 412 21.32 -17.97 -10.00
C ILE A 412 22.35 -16.91 -10.41
N ILE A 413 22.84 -16.15 -9.44
CA ILE A 413 23.92 -15.18 -9.62
C ILE A 413 25.20 -15.81 -9.11
N LEU A 414 26.15 -16.01 -10.01
CA LEU A 414 27.50 -16.47 -9.70
C LEU A 414 28.34 -15.26 -9.31
N ASN A 415 28.53 -15.06 -8.02
CA ASN A 415 29.27 -13.94 -7.46
C ASN A 415 30.67 -14.37 -7.01
N LYS A 416 31.62 -13.42 -7.01
CA LYS A 416 33.04 -13.64 -6.69
C LYS A 416 33.74 -14.64 -7.61
N TRP A 417 33.18 -14.89 -8.79
CA TRP A 417 33.77 -15.79 -9.79
C TRP A 417 35.10 -15.24 -10.33
N GLU A 418 35.27 -13.92 -10.28
CA GLU A 418 36.48 -13.21 -10.69
C GLU A 418 37.69 -13.50 -9.78
N ALA A 419 37.45 -14.01 -8.56
CA ALA A 419 38.49 -14.33 -7.59
C ALA A 419 38.99 -15.78 -7.70
N VAL A 420 38.37 -16.60 -8.57
CA VAL A 420 38.67 -18.03 -8.66
C VAL A 420 39.22 -18.43 -10.03
N SER A 421 39.81 -19.63 -10.10
CA SER A 421 40.22 -20.24 -11.37
C SER A 421 39.04 -20.80 -12.15
N GLU A 422 39.18 -20.95 -13.47
CA GLU A 422 38.18 -21.60 -14.34
C GLU A 422 37.78 -22.98 -13.80
N ARG A 423 38.75 -23.77 -13.35
CA ARG A 423 38.51 -25.08 -12.73
C ARG A 423 37.54 -25.00 -11.54
N ARG A 424 37.69 -23.98 -10.69
CA ARG A 424 36.82 -23.81 -9.51
C ARG A 424 35.41 -23.38 -9.90
N LEU A 425 35.29 -22.55 -10.94
CA LEU A 425 34.01 -22.16 -11.51
C LEU A 425 33.30 -23.38 -12.14
N ASP A 426 34.02 -24.21 -12.89
CA ASP A 426 33.48 -25.46 -13.47
C ASP A 426 33.00 -26.41 -12.37
N GLU A 427 33.79 -26.61 -11.31
CA GLU A 427 33.38 -27.39 -10.14
C GLU A 427 32.09 -26.82 -9.50
N CYS A 428 31.95 -25.50 -9.44
CA CYS A 428 30.73 -24.87 -8.93
C CYS A 428 29.52 -25.13 -9.85
N LEU A 429 29.71 -25.04 -11.17
CA LEU A 429 28.66 -25.30 -12.15
C LEU A 429 28.20 -26.77 -12.13
N ASP A 430 29.16 -27.70 -12.06
CA ASP A 430 28.88 -29.13 -11.93
C ASP A 430 28.04 -29.42 -10.70
N ARG A 431 28.42 -28.83 -9.56
CA ARG A 431 27.70 -28.96 -8.29
C ARG A 431 26.30 -28.33 -8.32
N LEU A 432 26.11 -27.24 -9.06
CA LEU A 432 24.76 -26.68 -9.29
C LEU A 432 23.90 -27.66 -10.08
N GLY A 433 24.52 -28.45 -10.97
CA GLY A 433 23.89 -29.52 -11.74
C GLY A 433 23.47 -30.75 -10.92
N ASP A 434 23.98 -30.95 -9.69
CA ASP A 434 23.69 -32.13 -8.85
C ASP A 434 22.17 -32.32 -8.58
N LEU A 435 21.40 -31.22 -8.57
CA LEU A 435 19.95 -31.29 -8.37
C LEU A 435 19.17 -31.68 -9.63
N ASP A 436 19.80 -31.74 -10.81
CA ASP A 436 19.12 -32.02 -12.08
C ASP A 436 17.95 -31.05 -12.34
N VAL A 437 18.18 -29.78 -12.02
CA VAL A 437 17.24 -28.66 -12.20
C VAL A 437 17.93 -27.59 -13.02
N HIS A 438 17.47 -27.40 -14.25
CA HIS A 438 17.97 -26.35 -15.13
C HIS A 438 17.47 -24.97 -14.65
N THR A 439 18.41 -24.17 -14.14
CA THR A 439 18.17 -22.81 -13.65
C THR A 439 19.11 -21.86 -14.39
N ALA A 440 18.59 -20.72 -14.85
CA ALA A 440 19.41 -19.72 -15.51
C ALA A 440 20.51 -19.22 -14.56
N CYS A 441 21.72 -19.04 -15.09
CA CYS A 441 22.87 -18.55 -14.33
C CYS A 441 23.44 -17.30 -15.01
N VAL A 442 23.76 -16.28 -14.22
CA VAL A 442 24.48 -15.09 -14.68
C VAL A 442 25.65 -14.80 -13.76
N LYS A 443 26.79 -14.41 -14.33
CA LYS A 443 27.92 -13.92 -13.55
C LYS A 443 27.69 -12.47 -13.17
N SER A 444 27.94 -12.11 -11.91
CA SER A 444 27.98 -10.70 -11.51
C SER A 444 29.38 -10.13 -11.68
N ASP A 445 29.50 -8.86 -12.07
CA ASP A 445 30.78 -8.15 -11.99
C ASP A 445 30.91 -7.50 -10.61
N ARG A 446 31.62 -8.16 -9.67
CA ARG A 446 31.82 -7.66 -8.29
C ARG A 446 30.51 -7.26 -7.60
N GLY A 447 29.48 -8.12 -7.74
CA GLY A 447 28.14 -7.86 -7.21
C GLY A 447 27.31 -6.88 -8.02
N VAL A 448 27.71 -6.51 -9.24
CA VAL A 448 26.89 -5.74 -10.18
C VAL A 448 26.20 -6.69 -11.16
N VAL A 449 24.88 -6.59 -11.25
CA VAL A 449 24.05 -7.19 -12.31
C VAL A 449 23.06 -6.12 -12.76
N ASP A 450 22.80 -6.05 -14.06
CA ASP A 450 21.89 -5.07 -14.62
C ASP A 450 20.46 -5.27 -14.08
N LYS A 451 19.80 -4.17 -13.69
CA LYS A 451 18.44 -4.18 -13.14
C LYS A 451 17.43 -4.84 -14.09
N SER A 452 17.69 -4.83 -15.39
CA SER A 452 16.78 -5.39 -16.37
C SER A 452 16.72 -6.92 -16.28
N VAL A 453 17.83 -7.54 -15.85
CA VAL A 453 17.93 -8.97 -15.54
C VAL A 453 17.28 -9.26 -14.19
N LEU A 454 17.55 -8.42 -13.18
CA LEU A 454 17.07 -8.64 -11.81
C LEU A 454 15.56 -8.40 -11.64
N LEU A 455 15.01 -7.32 -12.18
CA LEU A 455 13.66 -6.82 -11.88
C LEU A 455 12.73 -6.80 -13.09
N GLY A 456 11.42 -6.99 -12.88
CA GLY A 456 10.37 -6.82 -13.89
C GLY A 456 10.02 -5.38 -14.18
N ILE A 457 9.26 -5.15 -15.25
CA ILE A 457 8.57 -3.88 -15.47
C ILE A 457 7.34 -3.87 -14.57
N ASP A 458 7.19 -2.82 -13.79
CA ASP A 458 5.91 -2.44 -13.21
C ASP A 458 5.49 -1.06 -13.71
N GLY A 459 4.21 -0.73 -13.52
CA GLY A 459 3.66 0.52 -14.05
C GLY A 459 4.32 1.76 -13.45
N ALA A 460 4.82 1.68 -12.21
CA ALA A 460 5.51 2.78 -11.55
C ALA A 460 6.94 2.95 -12.07
N LEU A 461 7.68 1.84 -12.25
CA LEU A 461 9.02 1.86 -12.82
C LEU A 461 9.00 2.44 -14.23
N PHE A 462 8.06 1.99 -15.07
CA PHE A 462 7.93 2.50 -16.43
C PHE A 462 7.60 3.99 -16.48
N ALA A 463 6.57 4.43 -15.76
CA ALA A 463 6.16 5.84 -15.77
C ALA A 463 7.30 6.76 -15.30
N LYS A 464 7.99 6.37 -14.22
CA LYS A 464 9.09 7.14 -13.65
C LYS A 464 10.34 7.13 -14.52
N GLU A 465 10.60 6.07 -15.28
CA GLU A 465 11.70 6.04 -16.26
C GLU A 465 11.46 6.97 -17.45
N VAL A 466 10.21 7.05 -17.94
CA VAL A 466 9.84 7.98 -19.02
C VAL A 466 10.01 9.43 -18.57
N ASP A 467 9.54 9.76 -17.36
CA ASP A 467 9.72 11.09 -16.75
C ASP A 467 11.19 11.42 -16.46
N TRP A 468 11.95 10.44 -15.95
CA TRP A 468 13.38 10.59 -15.67
C TRP A 468 14.19 10.89 -16.94
N LYS A 469 13.94 10.16 -18.04
CA LYS A 469 14.63 10.38 -19.31
C LYS A 469 14.22 11.69 -19.98
N SER A 470 12.95 12.11 -19.84
CA SER A 470 12.46 13.36 -20.44
C SER A 470 12.96 14.62 -19.72
N ASN A 471 13.18 14.58 -18.40
CA ASN A 471 13.73 15.71 -17.62
C ASN A 471 15.24 15.95 -17.78
N HIS A 472 15.96 15.07 -18.49
CA HIS A 472 17.40 15.23 -18.76
C HIS A 472 17.73 15.77 -20.16
N HIS A 473 16.76 16.29 -20.91
CA HIS A 473 17.03 16.99 -22.18
C HIS A 473 17.22 18.50 -21.97
N HIS A 474 18.45 18.90 -21.66
CA HIS A 474 19.09 20.12 -22.19
C HIS A 474 20.61 20.05 -21.99
N HIS A 475 21.27 19.16 -22.72
CA HIS A 475 22.56 19.47 -23.33
C HIS A 475 22.65 18.69 -24.63
N HIS A 476 22.53 19.42 -25.75
CA HIS A 476 23.04 18.95 -27.03
C HIS A 476 24.53 18.69 -26.87
N HIS A 477 24.93 17.42 -26.84
CA HIS A 477 26.24 17.03 -27.30
C HIS A 477 26.05 16.12 -28.51
N GLU A 478 26.63 16.60 -29.61
CA GLU A 478 26.83 15.86 -30.85
C GLU A 478 27.50 14.52 -30.56
N HIS A 479 27.25 13.57 -31.45
CA HIS A 479 27.90 12.27 -31.50
C HIS A 479 29.42 12.37 -31.26
N GLU A 480 29.86 12.01 -30.06
CA GLU A 480 31.25 11.64 -29.81
C GLU A 480 31.26 10.21 -29.26
N HIS A 481 32.12 9.43 -29.89
CA HIS A 481 32.37 8.02 -29.65
C HIS A 481 32.69 7.75 -28.18
N GLU A 482 31.73 7.22 -27.42
CA GLU A 482 32.06 6.54 -26.18
C GLU A 482 32.78 5.24 -26.53
N HIS A 483 34.00 5.16 -26.04
CA HIS A 483 34.89 4.04 -26.21
C HIS A 483 34.23 2.75 -25.77
N ASP A 484 34.32 1.78 -26.67
CA ASP A 484 34.11 0.35 -26.50
C ASP A 484 34.89 -0.15 -25.26
N HIS A 485 34.29 -0.04 -24.08
CA HIS A 485 34.64 -0.92 -22.99
C HIS A 485 33.94 -2.23 -23.29
N ASP A 486 34.72 -3.15 -23.86
CA ASP A 486 34.45 -4.57 -24.07
C ASP A 486 34.16 -5.26 -22.71
N HIS A 487 33.07 -4.84 -22.06
CA HIS A 487 32.40 -5.64 -21.06
C HIS A 487 31.63 -6.67 -21.87
N GLN A 488 32.18 -7.88 -21.96
CA GLN A 488 31.43 -9.01 -22.52
C GLN A 488 30.07 -9.08 -21.81
N SER A 489 29.01 -8.65 -22.50
CA SER A 489 27.68 -8.73 -21.92
C SER A 489 27.32 -10.21 -21.84
N GLU A 490 27.21 -10.72 -20.61
CA GLU A 490 26.81 -12.12 -20.34
C GLU A 490 25.36 -12.40 -20.82
N VAL A 491 24.64 -11.35 -21.22
CA VAL A 491 23.31 -11.40 -21.82
C VAL A 491 23.28 -10.69 -23.17
N GLU A 492 22.41 -11.14 -24.07
CA GLU A 492 22.09 -10.45 -25.32
C GLU A 492 20.67 -9.89 -25.23
N VAL A 493 20.45 -8.71 -25.83
CA VAL A 493 19.16 -8.01 -25.71
C VAL A 493 18.54 -7.83 -27.08
N LEU A 494 17.33 -8.37 -27.27
CA LEU A 494 16.50 -8.07 -28.43
C LEU A 494 15.36 -7.13 -28.05
N SER A 495 15.18 -6.07 -28.82
CA SER A 495 14.03 -5.19 -28.77
C SER A 495 13.09 -5.51 -29.94
N LEU A 496 11.81 -5.65 -29.64
CA LEU A 496 10.75 -5.95 -30.58
C LEU A 496 9.72 -4.83 -30.53
N SER A 497 9.33 -4.32 -31.70
CA SER A 497 8.22 -3.38 -31.85
C SER A 497 7.25 -3.92 -32.90
N LEU A 498 5.99 -4.08 -32.51
CA LEU A 498 4.88 -4.41 -33.40
C LEU A 498 4.03 -3.16 -33.59
N THR A 499 4.02 -2.61 -34.79
CA THR A 499 3.34 -1.35 -35.13
C THR A 499 2.10 -1.63 -35.96
N GLY A 500 0.95 -1.18 -35.46
CA GLY A 500 -0.33 -1.29 -36.17
C GLY A 500 -0.52 -0.15 -37.17
N GLN A 501 -1.35 -0.38 -38.17
CA GLN A 501 -1.89 0.62 -39.10
C GLN A 501 -2.97 1.49 -38.46
N THR A 502 -3.67 1.00 -37.42
CA THR A 502 -4.68 1.77 -36.70
C THR A 502 -4.51 1.68 -35.20
N ASP A 503 -4.95 2.72 -34.48
CA ASP A 503 -4.87 2.79 -33.02
C ASP A 503 -5.76 1.76 -32.31
N GLN A 504 -6.66 1.07 -33.04
CA GLN A 504 -7.56 0.07 -32.49
C GLN A 504 -7.03 -1.36 -32.61
N GLN A 505 -5.93 -1.60 -33.32
CA GLN A 505 -5.37 -2.93 -33.46
C GLN A 505 -4.80 -3.46 -32.14
N THR A 506 -4.94 -4.76 -31.95
CA THR A 506 -4.53 -5.47 -30.73
C THR A 506 -3.67 -6.68 -31.06
N VAL A 507 -2.82 -7.09 -30.13
CA VAL A 507 -2.04 -8.33 -30.29
C VAL A 507 -2.95 -9.56 -30.40
N ASP A 508 -2.50 -10.55 -31.17
CA ASP A 508 -3.05 -11.91 -31.10
C ASP A 508 -2.59 -12.56 -29.79
N VAL A 509 -3.50 -12.58 -28.81
CA VAL A 509 -3.25 -13.11 -27.47
C VAL A 509 -2.86 -14.58 -27.52
N SER A 510 -3.51 -15.40 -28.36
CA SER A 510 -3.26 -16.84 -28.41
C SER A 510 -1.86 -17.13 -28.97
N ALA A 511 -1.49 -16.42 -30.04
CA ALA A 511 -0.16 -16.55 -30.65
C ALA A 511 0.95 -16.10 -29.68
N LEU A 512 0.74 -14.99 -28.97
CA LEU A 512 1.72 -14.51 -28.00
C LEU A 512 1.82 -15.42 -26.77
N GLU A 513 0.71 -15.95 -26.24
CA GLU A 513 0.73 -16.92 -25.15
C GLU A 513 1.52 -18.19 -25.55
N GLN A 514 1.37 -18.66 -26.80
CA GLN A 514 2.18 -19.77 -27.33
C GLN A 514 3.67 -19.43 -27.40
N LEU A 515 4.04 -18.20 -27.80
CA LEU A 515 5.44 -17.76 -27.78
C LEU A 515 6.02 -17.85 -26.37
N LEU A 516 5.30 -17.28 -25.39
CA LEU A 516 5.73 -17.20 -24.00
C LEU A 516 5.87 -18.58 -23.35
N LEU A 517 4.98 -19.52 -23.68
CA LEU A 517 5.06 -20.91 -23.24
C LEU A 517 6.20 -21.69 -23.92
N SER A 518 6.60 -21.30 -25.13
CA SER A 518 7.70 -21.94 -25.88
C SER A 518 9.09 -21.44 -25.51
N ALA A 519 9.19 -20.39 -24.68
CA ALA A 519 10.46 -19.81 -24.27
C ALA A 519 11.15 -20.72 -23.25
N SER A 520 12.34 -21.22 -23.58
CA SER A 520 13.16 -22.00 -22.66
C SER A 520 13.86 -21.09 -21.67
N LYS A 521 13.93 -21.52 -20.41
CA LYS A 521 14.67 -20.84 -19.34
C LYS A 521 16.19 -20.87 -19.54
N GLU A 522 16.68 -21.73 -20.43
CA GLU A 522 18.09 -21.81 -20.80
C GLU A 522 18.48 -20.70 -21.79
N GLU A 523 17.54 -20.29 -22.63
CA GLU A 523 17.78 -19.37 -23.75
C GLU A 523 17.30 -17.96 -23.44
N VAL A 524 16.21 -17.86 -22.67
CA VAL A 524 15.54 -16.62 -22.32
C VAL A 524 15.56 -16.47 -20.81
N TYR A 525 16.14 -15.37 -20.33
CA TYR A 525 16.19 -15.05 -18.92
C TYR A 525 14.98 -14.19 -18.52
N ARG A 526 14.66 -13.17 -19.31
CA ARG A 526 13.49 -12.31 -19.10
C ARG A 526 12.85 -11.90 -20.41
N ILE A 527 11.53 -11.75 -20.38
CA ILE A 527 10.78 -11.03 -21.41
C ILE A 527 9.97 -9.95 -20.72
N LYS A 528 10.05 -8.74 -21.23
CA LYS A 528 9.34 -7.59 -20.69
C LYS A 528 8.57 -6.94 -21.80
N GLY A 529 7.36 -6.48 -21.58
CA GLY A 529 6.69 -5.75 -22.65
C GLY A 529 5.48 -4.95 -22.23
N ILE A 530 5.11 -4.04 -23.10
CA ILE A 530 3.84 -3.33 -23.05
C ILE A 530 3.04 -3.77 -24.27
N LEU A 531 1.83 -4.24 -24.03
CA LEU A 531 0.98 -4.86 -25.04
C LEU A 531 -0.39 -4.20 -25.05
N ARG A 532 -1.03 -4.08 -26.21
CA ARG A 532 -2.43 -3.67 -26.35
C ARG A 532 -3.27 -4.89 -26.74
N ALA A 533 -4.23 -5.28 -25.90
CA ALA A 533 -5.10 -6.43 -26.14
C ALA A 533 -6.58 -6.03 -26.18
N SER A 534 -7.41 -6.83 -26.83
CA SER A 534 -8.87 -6.62 -26.88
C SER A 534 -9.51 -6.97 -25.53
N THR A 535 -10.47 -6.17 -25.09
CA THR A 535 -11.28 -6.51 -23.90
C THR A 535 -12.17 -7.75 -24.12
N ARG A 536 -12.36 -8.18 -25.38
CA ARG A 536 -13.09 -9.41 -25.74
C ARG A 536 -12.23 -10.67 -25.69
N SER A 537 -10.92 -10.51 -25.77
CA SER A 537 -9.94 -11.61 -25.70
C SER A 537 -8.81 -11.20 -24.75
N PRO A 538 -9.06 -11.15 -23.43
CA PRO A 538 -8.05 -10.76 -22.46
C PRO A 538 -6.96 -11.83 -22.33
N PHE A 539 -5.76 -11.40 -21.94
CA PHE A 539 -4.69 -12.31 -21.49
C PHE A 539 -5.12 -13.05 -20.22
N ALA A 540 -4.65 -14.28 -20.03
CA ALA A 540 -4.63 -14.87 -18.70
C ALA A 540 -3.77 -14.02 -17.76
N ALA A 541 -4.10 -13.98 -16.47
CA ALA A 541 -3.33 -13.17 -15.50
C ALA A 541 -1.90 -13.70 -15.34
N SER A 542 -1.71 -15.02 -15.42
CA SER A 542 -0.41 -15.68 -15.33
C SER A 542 -0.38 -17.02 -16.07
N SER A 543 0.83 -17.54 -16.29
CA SER A 543 1.07 -18.87 -16.85
C SER A 543 0.49 -20.03 -16.03
N GLU A 544 0.22 -19.82 -14.74
CA GLU A 544 -0.34 -20.85 -13.85
C GLU A 544 -1.88 -20.93 -13.92
N ASN A 545 -2.53 -19.86 -14.41
CA ASN A 545 -3.98 -19.71 -14.41
C ASN A 545 -4.55 -19.48 -15.83
N LEU A 546 -4.06 -20.23 -16.83
CA LEU A 546 -4.47 -20.09 -18.24
C LEU A 546 -5.99 -20.22 -18.48
N HIS A 547 -6.69 -20.93 -17.59
CA HIS A 547 -8.12 -21.17 -17.67
C HIS A 547 -8.97 -20.12 -16.93
N ASP A 548 -8.36 -19.30 -16.07
CA ASP A 548 -9.05 -18.31 -15.24
C ASP A 548 -8.93 -16.91 -15.88
N ARG A 549 -9.56 -16.75 -17.04
CA ARG A 549 -9.57 -15.49 -17.78
C ARG A 549 -10.57 -14.52 -17.12
N PRO A 550 -10.24 -13.22 -16.99
CA PRO A 550 -11.21 -12.24 -16.50
C PRO A 550 -12.50 -12.36 -17.32
N SER A 551 -13.64 -12.56 -16.64
CA SER A 551 -14.92 -12.65 -17.34
C SER A 551 -15.14 -11.38 -18.14
N SER A 552 -15.58 -11.53 -19.40
CA SER A 552 -15.99 -10.42 -20.25
C SER A 552 -17.28 -9.81 -19.69
N SER A 553 -17.17 -9.07 -18.60
CA SER A 553 -18.28 -8.26 -18.10
C SER A 553 -18.57 -7.20 -19.15
N PHE A 554 -19.62 -7.45 -19.94
CA PHE A 554 -20.15 -6.51 -20.94
C PHE A 554 -20.63 -5.23 -20.25
N ASP A 555 -19.71 -4.30 -20.03
CA ASP A 555 -20.03 -2.87 -19.96
C ASP A 555 -19.91 -2.30 -21.37
N SER A 556 -21.05 -2.03 -22.01
CA SER A 556 -21.16 -1.39 -23.33
C SER A 556 -20.62 0.05 -23.40
N HIS A 557 -19.92 0.50 -22.36
CA HIS A 557 -19.41 1.87 -22.18
C HIS A 557 -17.90 1.95 -21.88
N GLY A 558 -17.18 0.82 -21.82
CA GLY A 558 -15.72 0.80 -21.63
C GLY A 558 -14.91 0.91 -22.95
N PRO A 559 -13.63 1.28 -22.91
CA PRO A 559 -12.77 1.28 -24.09
C PRO A 559 -12.63 -0.12 -24.70
N PRO A 560 -12.55 -0.26 -26.04
CA PRO A 560 -12.51 -1.57 -26.73
C PRO A 560 -11.20 -2.34 -26.52
N THR A 561 -10.17 -1.69 -25.98
CA THR A 561 -8.82 -2.23 -25.78
C THR A 561 -8.31 -1.94 -24.37
N THR A 562 -7.33 -2.72 -23.92
CA THR A 562 -6.64 -2.53 -22.64
C THR A 562 -5.15 -2.73 -22.82
N SER A 563 -4.35 -1.90 -22.18
CA SER A 563 -2.89 -2.06 -22.13
C SER A 563 -2.49 -3.01 -21.02
N TYR A 564 -1.51 -3.88 -21.30
CA TYR A 564 -0.96 -4.86 -20.38
C TYR A 564 0.54 -4.65 -20.23
N ILE A 565 1.03 -4.90 -19.03
CA ILE A 565 2.44 -5.08 -18.73
C ILE A 565 2.71 -6.58 -18.70
N LEU A 566 3.54 -7.05 -19.61
CA LEU A 566 4.05 -8.40 -19.66
C LEU A 566 5.35 -8.47 -18.86
N ASN A 567 5.37 -9.35 -17.87
CA ASN A 567 6.60 -9.83 -17.26
C ASN A 567 6.68 -11.33 -17.44
N TRP A 568 7.70 -11.78 -18.14
CA TRP A 568 8.10 -13.17 -18.19
C TRP A 568 9.47 -13.27 -17.54
N ALA A 569 9.62 -14.23 -16.64
CA ALA A 569 10.88 -14.53 -16.01
C ALA A 569 10.99 -16.06 -15.91
N PHE A 570 12.01 -16.61 -16.57
CA PHE A 570 12.46 -17.99 -16.38
C PHE A 570 11.37 -19.07 -16.48
N GLY A 571 10.47 -18.92 -17.46
CA GLY A 571 9.39 -19.87 -17.76
C GLY A 571 8.04 -19.57 -17.10
N ARG A 572 7.96 -18.53 -16.27
CA ARG A 572 6.71 -18.02 -15.72
C ARG A 572 6.41 -16.64 -16.29
N TRP A 573 5.14 -16.34 -16.51
CA TRP A 573 4.75 -15.00 -16.92
C TRP A 573 3.49 -14.50 -16.25
N THR A 574 3.42 -13.17 -16.16
CA THR A 574 2.26 -12.41 -15.69
C THR A 574 1.93 -11.32 -16.71
N CYS A 575 0.64 -11.10 -16.93
CA CYS A 575 0.12 -10.00 -17.75
C CYS A 575 -0.79 -9.14 -16.88
N THR A 576 -0.28 -7.98 -16.45
CA THR A 576 -1.02 -7.08 -15.56
C THR A 576 -1.68 -5.97 -16.37
N PRO A 577 -3.01 -5.80 -16.32
CA PRO A 577 -3.67 -4.68 -16.98
C PRO A 577 -3.25 -3.36 -16.33
N SER A 578 -2.94 -2.36 -17.15
CA SER A 578 -2.43 -1.06 -16.69
C SER A 578 -3.09 0.10 -17.43
N ASN A 579 -3.88 0.89 -16.69
CA ASN A 579 -4.56 2.07 -17.22
C ASN A 579 -3.63 3.31 -17.29
N SER A 580 -2.54 3.35 -16.53
CA SER A 580 -1.58 4.48 -16.55
C SER A 580 -0.75 4.53 -17.83
N LEU A 581 -0.58 3.39 -18.50
CA LEU A 581 0.10 3.30 -19.79
C LEU A 581 -0.75 3.83 -20.95
N ALA A 582 -2.08 3.78 -20.84
CA ALA A 582 -2.99 4.30 -21.86
C ALA A 582 -2.92 5.84 -21.99
N GLU A 583 -2.49 6.54 -20.94
CA GLU A 583 -2.37 8.01 -20.90
C GLU A 583 -0.98 8.52 -21.36
N SER A 584 0.04 7.66 -21.40
CA SER A 584 1.46 8.03 -21.63
C SER A 584 2.12 7.34 -22.84
N ALA A 585 1.55 6.27 -23.38
CA ALA A 585 2.08 5.58 -24.55
C ALA A 585 1.71 6.30 -25.85
N HIS A 586 2.69 6.50 -26.74
CA HIS A 586 2.43 6.93 -28.12
C HIS A 586 1.42 5.99 -28.80
N PRO A 587 0.50 6.49 -29.66
CA PRO A 587 -0.57 5.67 -30.27
C PRO A 587 -0.07 4.48 -31.12
N SER A 588 1.16 4.57 -31.63
CA SER A 588 1.65 3.82 -32.79
C SER A 588 2.00 2.32 -32.58
N PRO A 589 2.71 1.87 -31.52
CA PRO A 589 3.00 0.44 -31.37
C PRO A 589 1.91 -0.31 -30.59
N VAL A 590 1.46 -1.42 -31.16
CA VAL A 590 0.54 -2.40 -30.56
C VAL A 590 1.25 -3.22 -29.48
N ALA A 591 2.55 -3.50 -29.67
CA ALA A 591 3.39 -4.11 -28.66
C ALA A 591 4.83 -3.59 -28.73
N ARG A 592 5.46 -3.43 -27.55
CA ARG A 592 6.91 -3.28 -27.41
C ARG A 592 7.39 -4.33 -26.43
N ILE A 593 8.31 -5.19 -26.85
CA ILE A 593 8.77 -6.33 -26.06
C ILE A 593 10.30 -6.36 -26.07
N THR A 594 10.91 -6.54 -24.92
CA THR A 594 12.35 -6.74 -24.77
C THR A 594 12.60 -8.16 -24.29
N PHE A 595 13.42 -8.90 -25.03
CA PHE A 595 13.94 -10.20 -24.65
C PHE A 595 15.37 -10.02 -24.12
N ILE A 596 15.61 -10.59 -22.95
CA ILE A 596 16.93 -10.72 -22.34
C ILE A 596 17.29 -12.19 -22.44
N LEU A 597 18.32 -12.46 -23.23
CA LEU A 597 18.68 -13.80 -23.68
C LEU A 597 20.04 -14.21 -23.12
N ALA A 598 20.23 -15.53 -23.04
CA ALA A 598 21.55 -16.10 -22.85
C ALA A 598 22.48 -15.70 -24.01
N ARG A 599 23.77 -15.61 -23.71
CA ARG A 599 24.80 -15.30 -24.71
C ARG A 599 24.75 -16.28 -25.89
N GLY A 600 24.70 -15.76 -27.11
CA GLY A 600 24.67 -16.54 -28.35
C GLY A 600 23.27 -16.92 -28.87
N GLU A 601 22.21 -16.66 -28.10
CA GLU A 601 20.84 -17.05 -28.46
C GLU A 601 20.09 -15.98 -29.29
N SER A 602 20.60 -14.73 -29.38
CA SER A 602 19.92 -13.64 -30.08
C SER A 602 19.67 -13.90 -31.56
N ALA A 603 20.61 -14.50 -32.29
CA ALA A 603 20.44 -14.78 -33.71
C ALA A 603 19.33 -15.80 -33.98
N LYS A 604 19.22 -16.81 -33.11
CA LYS A 604 18.20 -17.85 -33.17
C LYS A 604 16.83 -17.29 -32.81
N TRP A 605 16.75 -16.52 -31.72
CA TRP A 605 15.51 -15.89 -31.28
C TRP A 605 15.02 -14.81 -32.24
N LYS A 606 15.91 -14.01 -32.82
CA LYS A 606 15.55 -13.03 -33.86
C LYS A 606 14.83 -13.71 -35.04
N LYS A 607 15.39 -14.80 -35.57
CA LYS A 607 14.75 -15.59 -36.64
C LYS A 607 13.41 -16.19 -36.20
N LYS A 608 13.32 -16.68 -34.96
CA LYS A 608 12.08 -17.25 -34.41
C LYS A 608 10.99 -16.19 -34.26
N LEU A 609 11.34 -14.98 -33.84
CA LEU A 609 10.41 -13.85 -33.69
C LEU A 609 9.93 -13.33 -35.04
N GLU A 610 10.84 -13.17 -36.01
CA GLU A 610 10.52 -12.65 -37.35
C GLU A 610 9.68 -13.65 -38.19
N ASN A 611 9.98 -14.94 -38.10
CA ASN A 611 9.38 -15.96 -38.98
C ASN A 611 8.35 -16.86 -38.29
N GLY A 612 8.23 -16.79 -36.96
CA GLY A 612 7.41 -17.74 -36.20
C GLY A 612 5.91 -17.48 -36.27
N GLY A 613 5.48 -16.29 -36.71
CA GLY A 613 4.06 -15.91 -36.72
C GLY A 613 3.42 -15.79 -35.33
N LEU A 614 4.23 -15.82 -34.26
CA LEU A 614 3.75 -15.79 -32.87
C LEU A 614 3.71 -14.38 -32.27
N VAL A 615 4.16 -13.36 -33.02
CA VAL A 615 4.04 -11.94 -32.67
C VAL A 615 3.34 -11.22 -33.81
N GLN A 616 2.02 -11.09 -33.70
CA GLN A 616 1.16 -10.54 -34.75
C GLN A 616 -0.04 -9.81 -34.15
N VAL A 617 -0.75 -9.04 -34.97
CA VAL A 617 -2.05 -8.44 -34.62
C VAL A 617 -3.18 -9.47 -34.74
N GLY A 618 -4.21 -9.34 -33.92
CA GLY A 618 -5.38 -10.22 -33.92
C GLY A 618 -6.49 -9.70 -34.86
N GLY A 619 -6.88 -10.52 -35.84
CA GLY A 619 -7.93 -10.22 -36.82
C GLY A 619 -7.59 -10.79 -38.21
N GLU A 620 -8.53 -11.47 -38.87
CA GLU A 620 -8.28 -12.03 -40.21
C GLU A 620 -8.06 -10.90 -41.24
N GLY A 621 -6.87 -10.87 -41.86
CA GLY A 621 -6.53 -9.93 -42.94
C GLY A 621 -5.91 -8.60 -42.49
N GLU A 622 -5.67 -8.41 -41.19
CA GLU A 622 -4.97 -7.23 -40.68
C GLU A 622 -3.45 -7.33 -40.89
N THR A 623 -2.81 -6.23 -41.28
CA THR A 623 -1.35 -6.17 -41.50
C THR A 623 -0.70 -5.25 -40.46
N ALA A 624 0.49 -5.63 -39.99
CA ALA A 624 1.28 -4.88 -39.02
C ALA A 624 2.77 -5.01 -39.38
N GLU A 625 3.56 -4.01 -39.01
CA GLU A 625 5.01 -4.02 -39.20
C GLU A 625 5.68 -4.53 -37.92
N LEU A 626 6.50 -5.58 -38.05
CA LEU A 626 7.28 -6.15 -36.97
C LEU A 626 8.76 -5.80 -37.17
N THR A 627 9.36 -5.11 -36.20
CA THR A 627 10.78 -4.79 -36.19
C THR A 627 11.45 -5.51 -35.02
N VAL A 628 12.55 -6.22 -35.28
CA VAL A 628 13.36 -6.90 -34.25
C VAL A 628 14.82 -6.44 -34.34
N GLU A 629 15.25 -5.71 -33.32
CA GLU A 629 16.58 -5.11 -33.22
C GLU A 629 17.38 -5.75 -32.11
N ARG A 630 18.68 -5.96 -32.33
CA ARG A 630 19.61 -6.35 -31.27
C ARG A 630 20.21 -5.08 -30.70
N LEU A 631 20.04 -4.87 -29.40
CA LEU A 631 20.53 -3.69 -28.69
C LEU A 631 21.91 -3.92 -28.07
N VAL A 632 22.18 -5.16 -27.65
CA VAL A 632 23.45 -5.62 -27.05
C VAL A 632 23.71 -7.04 -27.55
#